data_AF-A0A5D4XP51-F1
#
_entry.id   AF-A0A5D4XP51-F1
#
_cell.length_a   1.000
_cell.length_b   1.000
_cell.length_c   1.000
_cell.angle_alpha   90.00
_cell.angle_beta   90.00
_cell.angle_gamma   90.00
#
_symmetry.space_group_name_H-M   'P 1'
#
loop_
_entity.id
_entity.type
_entity.pdbx_description
1 polymer ?
#
loop_
_entity_poly.entity_id
_entity_poly.type
_entity_poly.pdbx_seq_one_letter_code
_entity_poly.pdbx_strand_id
1 'polypeptide(L)'
;MRGRRSCIRFAGVVLAWLALAGHAAAERESFELRVPLAPAPVASEGRVRLFYELHLTNFSREPLVPVAIDVRGDDDLPLASYTGTTLAARLGAAVPVAGATDSTAIAPGARKVLYLELDLAPDAVPARLHHRVSYRVDGTDAIAHADGGGVAPDPRPAPVLGPPLRGGPWAAVFDPAWPRGHRRVFYAVEGRATLPGRFAIDLVKLDADGRLATGDADVVRNAHAHGEAVLAVADATVAAVRGDYPEAARISQNGRHPLSAGSGNYVVLALGDGRHAVYEHLRPGSLKVEAGRRVRRGEVIGEVGYSGSGNWPHLHFHVADAASLLGAEGLPFAFEGFSVLGRYADIEALGERPWTPRADPATAVRRHERPADNSVLRFPD
;
A
#
# COMPACT_ATOMS: atom_id res chain seq x y z
N MET A 1 -11.49 97.35 29.65
CA MET A 1 -12.56 96.46 29.13
C MET A 1 -12.42 96.30 27.62
N ARG A 2 -12.03 95.10 27.16
CA ARG A 2 -12.40 94.47 25.87
C ARG A 2 -11.56 93.21 25.74
N GLY A 3 -12.20 92.06 26.00
CA GLY A 3 -11.57 90.75 25.90
C GLY A 3 -11.39 90.32 24.45
N ARG A 4 -10.27 89.66 24.17
CA ARG A 4 -10.10 88.80 23.00
C ARG A 4 -9.93 87.37 23.49
N ARG A 5 -10.98 86.56 23.32
CA ARG A 5 -10.90 85.10 23.36
C ARG A 5 -10.40 84.65 21.99
N SER A 6 -9.31 83.90 21.94
CA SER A 6 -8.89 83.17 20.74
C SER A 6 -8.96 81.69 21.06
N CYS A 7 -9.90 81.00 20.42
CA CYS A 7 -10.18 79.58 20.59
C CYS A 7 -9.10 78.75 19.88
N ILE A 8 -8.38 77.91 20.64
CA ILE A 8 -7.55 76.85 20.07
C ILE A 8 -8.48 75.68 19.72
N ARG A 9 -8.60 75.36 18.44
CA ARG A 9 -9.31 74.16 17.96
C ARG A 9 -8.37 72.96 18.12
N PHE A 10 -8.68 72.06 19.05
CA PHE A 10 -8.09 70.72 19.08
C PHE A 10 -8.73 69.89 17.95
N ALA A 11 -7.96 69.58 16.91
CA ALA A 11 -8.33 68.56 15.93
C ALA A 11 -8.07 67.19 16.56
N GLY A 12 -9.13 66.52 17.03
CA GLY A 12 -9.06 65.13 17.49
C GLY A 12 -8.81 64.20 16.30
N VAL A 13 -7.64 63.58 16.25
CA VAL A 13 -7.38 62.44 15.37
C VAL A 13 -8.10 61.23 15.98
N VAL A 14 -9.22 60.84 15.38
CA VAL A 14 -9.88 59.57 15.68
C VAL A 14 -9.08 58.48 14.97
N LEU A 15 -8.17 57.82 15.71
CA LEU A 15 -7.59 56.56 15.27
C LEU A 15 -8.67 55.47 15.35
N ALA A 16 -9.27 55.17 14.20
CA ALA A 16 -10.14 54.02 14.05
C ALA A 16 -9.30 52.74 14.17
N TRP A 17 -9.38 52.07 15.32
CA TRP A 17 -8.91 50.70 15.48
C TRP A 17 -9.83 49.79 14.67
N LEU A 18 -9.40 49.41 13.47
CA LEU A 18 -9.98 48.27 12.75
C LEU A 18 -9.66 47.00 13.55
N ALA A 19 -10.56 46.62 14.44
CA ALA A 19 -10.55 45.29 15.01
C ALA A 19 -10.80 44.29 13.88
N LEU A 20 -9.73 43.64 13.41
CA LEU A 20 -9.82 42.39 12.67
C LEU A 20 -10.41 41.36 13.64
N ALA A 21 -11.74 41.30 13.68
CA ALA A 21 -12.47 40.20 14.29
C ALA A 21 -12.22 38.95 13.43
N GLY A 22 -11.09 38.29 13.69
CA GLY A 22 -10.93 36.90 13.32
C GLY A 22 -12.10 36.14 13.93
N HIS A 23 -13.05 35.72 13.09
CA HIS A 23 -14.06 34.77 13.53
C HIS A 23 -13.31 33.50 13.91
N ALA A 24 -13.05 33.32 15.20
CA ALA A 24 -12.67 32.01 15.71
C ALA A 24 -13.81 31.07 15.29
N ALA A 25 -13.54 30.18 14.33
CA ALA A 25 -14.51 29.17 13.95
C ALA A 25 -14.92 28.45 15.23
N ALA A 26 -16.23 28.32 15.47
CA ALA A 26 -16.73 27.66 16.66
C ALA A 26 -16.09 26.28 16.77
N GLU A 27 -15.39 26.03 17.88
CA GLU A 27 -14.76 24.73 18.13
C GLU A 27 -15.86 23.66 18.12
N ARG A 28 -15.69 22.66 17.25
CA ARG A 28 -16.62 21.55 17.08
C ARG A 28 -15.87 20.23 17.16
N GLU A 29 -16.47 19.24 17.83
CA GLU A 29 -15.99 17.86 17.74
C GLU A 29 -16.06 17.39 16.28
N SER A 30 -15.04 16.63 15.84
CA SER A 30 -14.91 16.21 14.45
C SER A 30 -14.14 14.87 14.33
N PHE A 31 -13.32 14.73 13.29
CA PHE A 31 -12.46 13.59 13.08
C PHE A 31 -11.17 13.68 13.90
N GLU A 32 -10.80 12.59 14.56
CA GLU A 32 -9.41 12.31 14.85
C GLU A 32 -8.73 11.77 13.59
N LEU A 33 -7.64 12.43 13.18
CA LEU A 33 -6.83 12.05 12.02
C LEU A 33 -5.52 11.41 12.49
N ARG A 34 -5.28 10.14 12.11
CA ARG A 34 -4.04 9.43 12.43
C ARG A 34 -3.46 8.72 11.22
N VAL A 35 -2.15 8.83 11.05
CA VAL A 35 -1.37 7.95 10.17
C VAL A 35 -0.71 6.87 11.06
N PRO A 36 -1.17 5.61 11.04
CA PRO A 36 -0.69 4.58 11.96
C PRO A 36 0.77 4.18 11.75
N LEU A 37 1.20 4.18 10.48
CA LEU A 37 2.56 3.86 10.07
C LEU A 37 3.07 4.98 9.17
N ALA A 38 4.24 5.52 9.51
CA ALA A 38 4.89 6.53 8.69
C ALA A 38 5.13 6.00 7.26
N PRO A 39 4.75 6.73 6.20
CA PRO A 39 5.03 6.30 4.84
C PRO A 39 6.53 6.24 4.59
N ALA A 40 7.01 5.13 4.07
CA ALA A 40 8.40 4.99 3.64
C ALA A 40 8.50 5.20 2.12
N PRO A 41 9.39 6.08 1.62
CA PRO A 41 9.58 6.31 0.19
C PRO A 41 10.06 5.07 -0.56
N VAL A 42 9.54 4.84 -1.76
CA VAL A 42 10.05 3.81 -2.67
C VAL A 42 10.12 4.31 -4.11
N ALA A 43 11.24 4.07 -4.78
CA ALA A 43 11.41 4.43 -6.18
C ALA A 43 10.65 3.44 -7.09
N SER A 44 9.96 3.96 -8.09
CA SER A 44 9.23 3.18 -9.11
C SER A 44 8.99 4.05 -10.33
N GLU A 45 9.45 3.59 -11.50
CA GLU A 45 9.30 4.28 -12.79
C GLU A 45 9.81 5.72 -12.80
N GLY A 46 10.98 5.96 -12.19
CA GLY A 46 11.59 7.30 -12.11
C GLY A 46 10.88 8.28 -11.17
N ARG A 47 9.89 7.80 -10.41
CA ARG A 47 9.14 8.56 -9.41
C ARG A 47 9.43 8.00 -8.02
N VAL A 48 9.18 8.81 -6.99
CA VAL A 48 9.12 8.33 -5.61
C VAL A 48 7.66 8.18 -5.21
N ARG A 49 7.29 6.99 -4.76
CA ARG A 49 5.92 6.67 -4.34
C ARG A 49 5.84 6.62 -2.82
N LEU A 50 4.78 7.20 -2.26
CA LEU A 50 4.41 7.05 -0.85
C LEU A 50 3.05 6.35 -0.77
N PHE A 51 3.01 5.26 -0.01
CA PHE A 51 1.82 4.46 0.23
C PHE A 51 1.52 4.44 1.72
N TYR A 52 0.38 4.99 2.13
CA TYR A 52 -0.02 5.00 3.53
C TYR A 52 -1.53 5.14 3.70
N GLU A 53 -1.97 5.06 4.96
CA GLU A 53 -3.36 5.11 5.35
C GLU A 53 -3.56 6.27 6.31
N LEU A 54 -4.64 7.03 6.09
CA LEU A 54 -5.13 8.03 7.03
C LEU A 54 -6.41 7.51 7.67
N HIS A 55 -6.37 7.27 8.97
CA HIS A 55 -7.52 6.86 9.77
C HIS A 55 -8.35 8.08 10.17
N LEU A 56 -9.63 8.05 9.82
CA LEU A 56 -10.63 9.07 10.20
C LEU A 56 -11.56 8.44 11.23
N THR A 57 -11.40 8.80 12.49
CA THR A 57 -12.30 8.36 13.57
C THR A 57 -13.24 9.50 13.94
N ASN A 58 -14.56 9.31 13.83
CA ASN A 58 -15.52 10.36 14.17
C ASN A 58 -15.74 10.43 15.69
N PHE A 59 -15.32 11.52 16.33
CA PHE A 59 -15.55 11.80 17.75
C PHE A 59 -16.76 12.71 18.00
N SER A 60 -17.39 13.24 16.96
CA SER A 60 -18.62 14.03 17.11
C SER A 60 -19.83 13.14 17.40
N ARG A 61 -20.92 13.77 17.86
CA ARG A 61 -22.20 13.11 18.11
C ARG A 61 -23.06 12.93 16.85
N GLU A 62 -22.61 13.44 15.71
CA GLU A 62 -23.35 13.44 14.46
C GLU A 62 -22.59 12.62 13.40
N PRO A 63 -23.28 11.98 12.44
CA PRO A 63 -22.61 11.40 11.28
C PRO A 63 -21.91 12.49 10.47
N LEU A 64 -20.64 12.27 10.12
CA LEU A 64 -19.85 13.21 9.33
C LEU A 64 -19.52 12.63 7.96
N VAL A 65 -19.62 13.45 6.92
CA VAL A 65 -19.35 13.07 5.54
C VAL A 65 -18.11 13.79 5.05
N PRO A 66 -16.97 13.10 4.86
CA PRO A 66 -15.81 13.67 4.17
C PRO A 66 -16.18 14.04 2.73
N VAL A 67 -15.84 15.26 2.30
CA VAL A 67 -16.13 15.76 0.94
C VAL A 67 -14.86 16.12 0.15
N ALA A 68 -13.78 16.47 0.85
CA ALA A 68 -12.47 16.68 0.24
C ALA A 68 -11.34 16.28 1.20
N ILE A 69 -10.24 15.80 0.63
CA ILE A 69 -8.98 15.52 1.36
C ILE A 69 -7.86 16.23 0.63
N ASP A 70 -7.19 17.15 1.31
CA ASP A 70 -5.94 17.75 0.84
C ASP A 70 -4.77 17.11 1.58
N VAL A 71 -3.80 16.62 0.83
CA VAL A 71 -2.50 16.18 1.33
C VAL A 71 -1.50 17.29 1.04
N ARG A 72 -0.78 17.71 2.07
CA ARG A 72 0.12 18.86 2.02
C ARG A 72 1.49 18.49 2.56
N GLY A 73 2.52 19.10 1.99
CA GLY A 73 3.91 18.93 2.37
C GLY A 73 4.38 20.04 3.30
N ASP A 74 5.67 20.32 3.21
CA ASP A 74 6.32 21.43 3.92
C ASP A 74 5.71 22.78 3.48
N ASP A 75 5.69 23.75 4.40
CA ASP A 75 5.10 25.08 4.20
C ASP A 75 3.64 25.09 3.68
N ASP A 76 2.87 24.05 4.00
CA ASP A 76 1.47 23.85 3.56
C ASP A 76 1.32 23.70 2.04
N LEU A 77 2.41 23.36 1.32
CA LEU A 77 2.39 23.16 -0.13
C LEU A 77 1.46 22.00 -0.52
N PRO A 78 0.52 22.18 -1.46
CA PRO A 78 -0.38 21.11 -1.86
C PRO A 78 0.36 20.03 -2.66
N LEU A 79 0.22 18.78 -2.21
CA LEU A 79 0.80 17.60 -2.89
C LEU A 79 -0.26 16.81 -3.65
N ALA A 80 -1.47 16.69 -3.08
CA ALA A 80 -2.60 16.05 -3.72
C ALA A 80 -3.92 16.56 -3.13
N SER A 81 -4.99 16.53 -3.92
CA SER A 81 -6.35 16.81 -3.45
C SER A 81 -7.33 15.81 -4.08
N TYR A 82 -8.25 15.29 -3.28
CA TYR A 82 -9.23 14.29 -3.69
C TYR A 82 -10.64 14.73 -3.31
N THR A 83 -11.56 14.68 -4.27
CA THR A 83 -12.98 15.03 -4.11
C THR A 83 -13.87 14.07 -4.87
N GLY A 84 -15.18 14.07 -4.56
CA GLY A 84 -16.18 13.31 -5.31
C GLY A 84 -15.82 11.82 -5.44
N THR A 85 -15.82 11.30 -6.66
CA THR A 85 -15.54 9.89 -6.95
C THR A 85 -14.09 9.48 -6.63
N THR A 86 -13.12 10.38 -6.77
CA THR A 86 -11.70 10.09 -6.47
C THR A 86 -11.46 9.90 -4.98
N LEU A 87 -12.20 10.63 -4.14
CA LEU A 87 -12.23 10.46 -2.69
C LEU A 87 -12.99 9.17 -2.31
N ALA A 88 -14.17 8.96 -2.89
CA ALA A 88 -14.98 7.78 -2.59
C ALA A 88 -14.21 6.47 -2.89
N ALA A 89 -13.47 6.41 -3.98
CA ALA A 89 -12.65 5.24 -4.35
C ALA A 89 -11.48 4.94 -3.37
N ARG A 90 -11.09 5.91 -2.54
CA ARG A 90 -10.01 5.80 -1.54
C ARG A 90 -10.52 5.57 -0.13
N LEU A 91 -11.77 5.91 0.13
CA LEU A 91 -12.38 5.80 1.44
C LEU A 91 -12.95 4.39 1.62
N GLY A 92 -12.19 3.52 2.28
CA GLY A 92 -12.62 2.17 2.62
C GLY A 92 -13.07 2.02 4.06
N ALA A 93 -13.88 1.00 4.34
CA ALA A 93 -14.01 0.48 5.68
C ALA A 93 -12.71 -0.25 6.08
N ALA A 94 -12.33 -0.21 7.35
CA ALA A 94 -11.21 -1.01 7.85
C ALA A 94 -11.51 -2.53 7.75
N VAL A 95 -12.80 -2.90 7.79
CA VAL A 95 -13.29 -4.26 7.61
C VAL A 95 -14.45 -4.21 6.61
N PRO A 96 -14.37 -4.92 5.46
CA PRO A 96 -15.50 -5.08 4.56
C PRO A 96 -16.61 -5.85 5.27
N VAL A 97 -17.79 -5.26 5.43
CA VAL A 97 -18.98 -5.92 5.99
C VAL A 97 -19.93 -6.26 4.83
N ALA A 98 -20.27 -7.54 4.67
CA ALA A 98 -21.21 -7.96 3.65
C ALA A 98 -22.58 -7.28 3.86
N GLY A 99 -23.10 -6.63 2.82
CA GLY A 99 -24.36 -5.88 2.89
C GLY A 99 -24.26 -4.48 3.50
N ALA A 100 -23.05 -3.99 3.82
CA ALA A 100 -22.86 -2.58 4.16
C ALA A 100 -23.21 -1.69 2.96
N THR A 101 -23.88 -0.57 3.22
CA THR A 101 -24.12 0.45 2.20
C THR A 101 -22.83 1.20 1.92
N ASP A 102 -22.57 1.53 0.65
CA ASP A 102 -21.44 2.38 0.20
C ASP A 102 -21.61 3.85 0.62
N SER A 103 -22.20 4.10 1.80
CA SER A 103 -22.29 5.43 2.36
C SER A 103 -20.89 5.94 2.65
N THR A 104 -20.56 7.16 2.24
CA THR A 104 -19.32 7.84 2.63
C THR A 104 -19.39 8.40 4.04
N ALA A 105 -20.59 8.53 4.63
CA ALA A 105 -20.77 8.98 6.01
C ALA A 105 -20.04 8.07 7.02
N ILE A 106 -19.53 8.69 8.09
CA ILE A 106 -18.85 8.03 9.20
C ILE A 106 -19.67 8.31 10.45
N ALA A 107 -20.32 7.28 10.99
CA ALA A 107 -21.14 7.38 12.19
C ALA A 107 -20.30 7.77 13.44
N PRO A 108 -20.90 8.34 14.49
CA PRO A 108 -20.23 8.57 15.77
C PRO A 108 -19.50 7.32 16.29
N GLY A 109 -18.24 7.48 16.71
CA GLY A 109 -17.38 6.39 17.18
C GLY A 109 -16.85 5.44 16.09
N ALA A 110 -17.35 5.55 14.85
CA ALA A 110 -16.88 4.73 13.74
C ALA A 110 -15.58 5.28 13.13
N ARG A 111 -14.86 4.40 12.44
CA ARG A 111 -13.64 4.72 11.70
C ARG A 111 -13.76 4.31 10.24
N LYS A 112 -13.23 5.14 9.36
CA LYS A 112 -12.86 4.75 8.00
C LYS A 112 -11.38 4.98 7.73
N VAL A 113 -10.90 4.31 6.70
CA VAL A 113 -9.51 4.36 6.26
C VAL A 113 -9.47 5.01 4.87
N LEU A 114 -8.67 6.07 4.74
CA LEU A 114 -8.29 6.62 3.45
C LEU A 114 -6.98 5.99 3.02
N TYR A 115 -7.00 5.29 1.89
CA TYR A 115 -5.80 4.77 1.26
C TYR A 115 -5.22 5.84 0.33
N LEU A 116 -3.98 6.26 0.60
CA LEU A 116 -3.33 7.37 -0.08
C LEU A 116 -2.07 6.89 -0.79
N GLU A 117 -2.01 7.18 -2.09
CA GLU A 117 -0.86 6.95 -2.97
C GLU A 117 -0.42 8.29 -3.53
N LEU A 118 0.79 8.73 -3.16
CA LEU A 118 1.41 9.93 -3.72
C LEU A 118 2.51 9.51 -4.67
N ASP A 119 2.52 10.11 -5.86
CA ASP A 119 3.63 10.02 -6.79
C ASP A 119 4.35 11.37 -6.79
N LEU A 120 5.63 11.37 -6.43
CA LEU A 120 6.45 12.57 -6.23
C LEU A 120 7.68 12.53 -7.13
N ALA A 121 8.20 13.72 -7.45
CA ALA A 121 9.54 13.81 -8.02
C ALA A 121 10.57 13.40 -6.95
N PRO A 122 11.73 12.85 -7.32
CA PRO A 122 12.72 12.36 -6.35
C PRO A 122 13.17 13.40 -5.31
N ASP A 123 13.21 14.67 -5.70
CA ASP A 123 13.58 15.84 -4.88
C ASP A 123 12.38 16.52 -4.20
N ALA A 124 11.16 15.99 -4.39
CA ALA A 124 9.91 16.56 -3.87
C ALA A 124 9.30 15.76 -2.72
N VAL A 125 10.07 14.88 -2.07
CA VAL A 125 9.61 14.19 -0.85
C VAL A 125 9.64 15.18 0.31
N PRO A 126 8.49 15.51 0.95
CA PRO A 126 8.45 16.49 2.01
C PRO A 126 9.07 15.94 3.30
N ALA A 127 9.60 16.82 4.15
CA ALA A 127 10.02 16.45 5.50
C ALA A 127 8.83 16.07 6.38
N ARG A 128 7.65 16.66 6.11
CA ARG A 128 6.42 16.34 6.82
C ARG A 128 5.20 16.37 5.92
N LEU A 129 4.29 15.43 6.14
CA LEU A 129 2.96 15.40 5.55
C LEU A 129 1.94 15.95 6.55
N HIS A 130 0.96 16.69 6.04
CA HIS A 130 -0.20 17.20 6.76
C HIS A 130 -1.47 16.93 5.95
N HIS A 131 -2.61 16.82 6.64
CA HIS A 131 -3.88 16.53 6.01
C HIS A 131 -4.94 17.53 6.44
N ARG A 132 -5.70 18.04 5.46
CA ARG A 132 -6.97 18.72 5.71
C ARG A 132 -8.11 17.88 5.20
N VAL A 133 -9.01 17.51 6.09
CA VAL A 133 -10.29 16.89 5.75
C VAL A 133 -11.37 17.95 5.75
N SER A 134 -11.92 18.24 4.59
CA SER A 134 -13.15 19.04 4.49
C SER A 134 -14.35 18.10 4.60
N TYR A 135 -15.31 18.42 5.45
CA TYR A 135 -16.44 17.56 5.75
C TYR A 135 -17.69 18.37 6.08
N ARG A 136 -18.84 17.71 6.06
CA ARG A 136 -20.12 18.26 6.49
C ARG A 136 -20.79 17.32 7.49
N VAL A 137 -21.71 17.85 8.29
CA VAL A 137 -22.65 16.98 9.02
C VAL A 137 -23.60 16.38 8.00
N ASP A 138 -23.90 15.09 8.12
CA ASP A 138 -24.83 14.43 7.21
C ASP A 138 -26.21 15.15 7.21
N GLY A 139 -26.79 15.31 6.02
CA GLY A 139 -28.00 16.12 5.83
C GLY A 139 -27.83 17.65 5.88
N THR A 140 -26.61 18.17 6.04
CA THR A 140 -26.31 19.62 5.98
C THR A 140 -25.35 19.96 4.83
N ASP A 141 -25.30 21.23 4.44
CA ASP A 141 -24.41 21.74 3.39
C ASP A 141 -23.19 22.52 3.92
N ALA A 142 -23.19 22.88 5.21
CA ALA A 142 -22.12 23.67 5.80
C ALA A 142 -20.82 22.85 5.88
N ILE A 143 -19.78 23.32 5.18
CA ILE A 143 -18.45 22.70 5.20
C ILE A 143 -17.65 23.18 6.41
N ALA A 144 -17.04 22.23 7.11
CA ALA A 144 -16.02 22.46 8.12
C ALA A 144 -14.74 21.70 7.76
N HIS A 145 -13.68 21.96 8.51
CA HIS A 145 -12.35 21.39 8.27
C HIS A 145 -11.78 20.77 9.54
N ALA A 146 -11.08 19.65 9.37
CA ALA A 146 -10.23 19.04 10.38
C ALA A 146 -8.82 18.97 9.80
N ASP A 147 -7.88 19.66 10.44
CA ASP A 147 -6.46 19.63 10.11
C ASP A 147 -5.73 18.70 11.09
N GLY A 148 -4.86 17.82 10.61
CA GLY A 148 -4.21 16.84 11.46
C GLY A 148 -3.45 15.75 10.71
N GLY A 149 -3.24 14.60 11.34
CA GLY A 149 -2.56 13.46 10.72
C GLY A 149 -1.08 13.68 10.43
N GLY A 150 -0.47 14.71 11.02
CA GLY A 150 0.89 15.12 10.69
C GLY A 150 1.94 14.04 10.93
N VAL A 151 2.70 13.65 9.91
CA VAL A 151 3.66 12.55 9.96
C VAL A 151 4.89 12.85 9.11
N ALA A 152 6.09 12.54 9.61
CA ALA A 152 7.30 12.56 8.80
C ALA A 152 7.42 11.22 8.07
N PRO A 153 7.74 11.19 6.77
CA PRO A 153 8.08 9.94 6.09
C PRO A 153 9.22 9.21 6.80
N ASP A 154 9.19 7.87 6.79
CA ASP A 154 10.28 7.06 7.38
C ASP A 154 11.56 7.31 6.57
N PRO A 155 12.64 7.83 7.21
CA PRO A 155 13.87 8.15 6.51
C PRO A 155 14.69 6.90 6.14
N ARG A 156 14.34 5.72 6.67
CA ARG A 156 15.08 4.48 6.37
C ARG A 156 14.82 4.08 4.91
N PRO A 157 15.86 3.98 4.07
CA PRO A 157 15.67 3.60 2.67
C PRO A 157 15.07 2.20 2.57
N ALA A 158 14.21 1.98 1.58
CA ALA A 158 13.70 0.66 1.25
C ALA A 158 14.87 -0.31 1.00
N PRO A 159 14.82 -1.56 1.51
CA PRO A 159 15.86 -2.54 1.22
C PRO A 159 15.90 -2.81 -0.29
N VAL A 160 17.12 -2.88 -0.82
CA VAL A 160 17.40 -3.31 -2.20
C VAL A 160 17.69 -4.80 -2.17
N LEU A 161 16.89 -5.57 -2.89
CA LEU A 161 16.79 -7.02 -2.80
C LEU A 161 17.22 -7.68 -4.11
N GLY A 162 17.89 -8.82 -4.02
CA GLY A 162 18.07 -9.71 -5.16
C GLY A 162 16.72 -10.21 -5.73
N PRO A 163 16.70 -10.76 -6.94
CA PRO A 163 15.49 -11.30 -7.52
C PRO A 163 15.02 -12.55 -6.75
N PRO A 164 13.72 -12.69 -6.43
CA PRO A 164 13.20 -13.87 -5.75
C PRO A 164 12.97 -15.06 -6.69
N LEU A 165 13.07 -14.84 -8.01
CA LEU A 165 12.82 -15.79 -9.10
C LEU A 165 13.81 -15.54 -10.24
N ARG A 166 13.95 -16.49 -11.17
CA ARG A 166 14.82 -16.35 -12.35
C ARG A 166 14.02 -16.07 -13.62
N GLY A 167 14.64 -15.40 -14.58
CA GLY A 167 14.09 -15.21 -15.93
C GLY A 167 12.70 -14.55 -15.94
N GLY A 168 11.83 -15.02 -16.82
CA GLY A 168 10.46 -14.53 -16.98
C GLY A 168 9.81 -15.09 -18.25
N PRO A 169 8.64 -14.59 -18.65
CA PRO A 169 7.95 -13.42 -18.10
C PRO A 169 7.23 -13.68 -16.77
N TRP A 170 7.31 -12.72 -15.86
CA TRP A 170 6.57 -12.69 -14.58
C TRP A 170 5.69 -11.44 -14.53
N ALA A 171 4.37 -11.59 -14.43
CA ALA A 171 3.49 -10.48 -14.09
C ALA A 171 3.62 -10.17 -12.59
N ALA A 172 3.94 -8.92 -12.25
CA ALA A 172 3.92 -8.39 -10.89
C ALA A 172 2.52 -7.88 -10.57
N VAL A 173 1.66 -8.77 -10.09
CA VAL A 173 0.24 -8.53 -9.90
C VAL A 173 0.00 -7.88 -8.54
N PHE A 174 -0.43 -6.62 -8.60
CA PHE A 174 -0.99 -5.85 -7.49
C PHE A 174 -1.56 -4.56 -8.06
N ASP A 175 -2.52 -3.96 -7.37
CA ASP A 175 -2.95 -2.60 -7.63
C ASP A 175 -3.36 -1.97 -6.29
N PRO A 176 -2.78 -0.83 -5.90
CA PRO A 176 -3.12 -0.16 -4.65
C PRO A 176 -4.60 0.31 -4.59
N ALA A 177 -5.25 0.48 -5.73
CA ALA A 177 -6.63 0.92 -5.83
C ALA A 177 -7.66 -0.21 -5.66
N TRP A 178 -7.27 -1.49 -5.76
CA TRP A 178 -8.24 -2.60 -5.70
C TRP A 178 -8.91 -2.71 -4.32
N PRO A 179 -10.25 -2.68 -4.24
CA PRO A 179 -10.98 -2.78 -2.98
C PRO A 179 -10.65 -4.02 -2.14
N ARG A 180 -10.28 -5.13 -2.80
CA ARG A 180 -9.90 -6.40 -2.17
C ARG A 180 -8.46 -6.80 -2.49
N GLY A 181 -7.61 -5.85 -2.88
CA GLY A 181 -6.18 -6.09 -3.07
C GLY A 181 -5.41 -6.13 -1.74
N HIS A 182 -4.19 -6.67 -1.76
CA HIS A 182 -3.32 -6.82 -0.58
C HIS A 182 -3.23 -5.58 0.30
N ARG A 183 -3.20 -4.38 -0.31
CA ARG A 183 -3.09 -3.08 0.37
C ARG A 183 -4.34 -2.63 1.13
N ARG A 184 -5.48 -3.34 1.02
CA ARG A 184 -6.75 -2.94 1.66
C ARG A 184 -7.33 -4.00 2.59
N VAL A 185 -6.52 -4.98 2.99
CA VAL A 185 -6.96 -6.09 3.86
C VAL A 185 -6.21 -6.04 5.20
N PHE A 186 -6.84 -5.43 6.20
CA PHE A 186 -6.33 -5.44 7.57
C PHE A 186 -6.55 -6.79 8.25
N TYR A 187 -5.59 -7.17 9.08
CA TYR A 187 -5.72 -8.29 10.02
C TYR A 187 -5.62 -7.77 11.44
N ALA A 188 -6.54 -8.23 12.29
CA ALA A 188 -6.50 -7.95 13.73
C ALA A 188 -6.10 -9.22 14.48
N VAL A 189 -4.82 -9.32 14.83
CA VAL A 189 -4.26 -10.43 15.59
C VAL A 189 -3.48 -9.87 16.78
N GLU A 190 -3.45 -10.60 17.89
CA GLU A 190 -2.68 -10.21 19.09
C GLU A 190 -3.00 -8.78 19.59
N GLY A 191 -4.26 -8.36 19.43
CA GLY A 191 -4.74 -7.05 19.88
C GLY A 191 -4.31 -5.86 19.01
N ARG A 192 -3.72 -6.10 17.83
CA ARG A 192 -3.26 -5.06 16.91
C ARG A 192 -3.86 -5.26 15.52
N ALA A 193 -4.26 -4.17 14.89
CA ALA A 193 -4.66 -4.17 13.49
C ALA A 193 -3.44 -3.76 12.64
N THR A 194 -3.07 -4.61 11.68
CA THR A 194 -1.90 -4.45 10.82
C THR A 194 -2.25 -4.70 9.35
N LEU A 195 -1.42 -4.17 8.46
CA LEU A 195 -1.58 -4.31 7.01
C LEU A 195 -0.34 -4.99 6.40
N PRO A 196 -0.20 -6.33 6.51
CA PRO A 196 0.98 -7.05 6.03
C PRO A 196 1.15 -6.93 4.51
N GLY A 197 0.03 -6.97 3.77
CA GLY A 197 0.00 -6.89 2.31
C GLY A 197 0.24 -5.50 1.71
N ARG A 198 0.62 -4.48 2.50
CA ARG A 198 0.73 -3.07 2.05
C ARG A 198 1.57 -2.90 0.78
N PHE A 199 2.64 -3.69 0.67
CA PHE A 199 3.58 -3.69 -0.45
C PHE A 199 3.73 -5.07 -1.09
N ALA A 200 2.81 -6.01 -0.85
CA ALA A 200 2.91 -7.33 -1.45
C ALA A 200 2.81 -7.30 -2.98
N ILE A 201 3.46 -8.26 -3.61
CA ILE A 201 3.39 -8.52 -5.05
C ILE A 201 3.15 -10.01 -5.22
N ASP A 202 2.19 -10.36 -6.08
CA ASP A 202 2.04 -11.71 -6.57
C ASP A 202 2.79 -11.82 -7.91
N LEU A 203 3.86 -12.62 -7.94
CA LEU A 203 4.64 -12.88 -9.14
C LEU A 203 4.08 -14.12 -9.85
N VAL A 204 3.40 -13.87 -10.97
CA VAL A 204 2.69 -14.90 -11.75
C VAL A 204 3.45 -15.17 -13.06
N LYS A 205 3.82 -16.42 -13.33
CA LYS A 205 4.53 -16.76 -14.58
C LYS A 205 3.58 -16.91 -15.75
N LEU A 206 4.02 -16.46 -16.92
CA LEU A 206 3.28 -16.53 -18.17
C LEU A 206 4.16 -17.18 -19.26
N ASP A 207 3.54 -17.67 -20.33
CA ASP A 207 4.24 -17.91 -21.60
C ASP A 207 4.29 -16.63 -22.47
N ALA A 208 4.82 -16.73 -23.69
CA ALA A 208 4.92 -15.59 -24.63
C ALA A 208 3.55 -15.05 -25.10
N ASP A 209 2.49 -15.87 -25.02
CA ASP A 209 1.14 -15.53 -25.44
C ASP A 209 0.27 -15.03 -24.26
N GLY A 210 0.84 -14.97 -23.06
CA GLY A 210 0.13 -14.54 -21.85
C GLY A 210 -0.69 -15.62 -21.17
N ARG A 211 -0.47 -16.91 -21.49
CA ARG A 211 -1.14 -18.02 -20.81
C ARG A 211 -0.46 -18.34 -19.49
N LEU A 212 -1.26 -18.79 -18.51
CA LEU A 212 -0.81 -19.18 -17.18
C LEU A 212 -0.32 -20.63 -17.10
N ALA A 213 -0.69 -21.47 -18.07
CA ALA A 213 -0.44 -22.91 -18.04
C ALA A 213 -0.27 -23.51 -19.44
N THR A 214 0.40 -24.65 -19.51
CA THR A 214 0.39 -25.54 -20.68
C THR A 214 -0.60 -26.68 -20.49
N GLY A 215 -1.58 -26.79 -21.38
CA GLY A 215 -2.63 -27.81 -21.29
C GLY A 215 -3.81 -27.35 -20.44
N ASP A 216 -4.33 -28.23 -19.58
CA ASP A 216 -5.48 -27.93 -18.72
C ASP A 216 -5.07 -26.94 -17.60
N ALA A 217 -5.59 -25.72 -17.67
CA ALA A 217 -5.31 -24.65 -16.72
C ALA A 217 -5.89 -24.92 -15.32
N ASP A 218 -6.87 -25.83 -15.18
CA ASP A 218 -7.39 -26.22 -13.87
C ASP A 218 -6.40 -27.10 -13.09
N VAL A 219 -5.45 -27.76 -13.76
CA VAL A 219 -4.47 -28.62 -13.09
C VAL A 219 -3.27 -27.79 -12.62
N VAL A 220 -3.02 -27.76 -11.31
CA VAL A 220 -2.00 -26.90 -10.68
C VAL A 220 -0.60 -27.10 -11.25
N ARG A 221 -0.18 -28.35 -11.47
CA ARG A 221 1.16 -28.67 -12.03
C ARG A 221 1.37 -28.22 -13.47
N ASN A 222 0.29 -27.85 -14.19
CA ASN A 222 0.38 -27.36 -15.55
C ASN A 222 0.69 -25.86 -15.60
N ALA A 223 0.50 -25.14 -14.49
CA ALA A 223 0.80 -23.72 -14.41
C ALA A 223 2.30 -23.46 -14.59
N HIS A 224 2.65 -22.47 -15.39
CA HIS A 224 4.05 -22.14 -15.68
C HIS A 224 4.83 -21.77 -14.41
N ALA A 225 4.16 -21.17 -13.42
CA ALA A 225 4.79 -20.78 -12.18
C ALA A 225 5.10 -21.97 -11.27
N HIS A 226 4.30 -23.04 -11.30
CA HIS A 226 4.42 -24.16 -10.37
C HIS A 226 5.76 -24.89 -10.56
N GLY A 227 6.47 -25.13 -9.45
CA GLY A 227 7.77 -25.79 -9.47
C GLY A 227 8.96 -24.88 -9.80
N GLU A 228 8.74 -23.60 -10.10
CA GLU A 228 9.83 -22.64 -10.33
C GLU A 228 10.65 -22.40 -9.06
N ALA A 229 11.96 -22.32 -9.20
CA ALA A 229 12.87 -22.13 -8.07
C ALA A 229 12.68 -20.76 -7.42
N VAL A 230 12.46 -20.75 -6.10
CA VAL A 230 12.38 -19.55 -5.28
C VAL A 230 13.74 -19.28 -4.64
N LEU A 231 14.20 -18.04 -4.74
CA LEU A 231 15.52 -17.61 -4.32
C LEU A 231 15.50 -16.75 -3.06
N ALA A 232 16.50 -16.93 -2.20
CA ALA A 232 16.79 -15.99 -1.13
C ALA A 232 17.17 -14.62 -1.73
N VAL A 233 16.45 -13.57 -1.33
CA VAL A 233 16.64 -12.21 -1.88
C VAL A 233 17.84 -11.48 -1.28
N ALA A 234 18.42 -11.99 -0.20
CA ALA A 234 19.57 -11.43 0.48
C ALA A 234 20.33 -12.53 1.23
N ASP A 235 21.55 -12.23 1.65
CA ASP A 235 22.19 -12.98 2.73
C ASP A 235 21.36 -12.76 4.00
N ALA A 236 20.84 -13.85 4.58
CA ALA A 236 19.84 -13.75 5.62
C ALA A 236 19.86 -14.98 6.55
N THR A 237 19.15 -14.86 7.68
CA THR A 237 18.82 -16.01 8.53
C THR A 237 17.35 -16.36 8.35
N VAL A 238 17.04 -17.64 8.19
CA VAL A 238 15.67 -18.11 8.11
C VAL A 238 15.00 -17.95 9.48
N ALA A 239 14.01 -17.08 9.58
CA ALA A 239 13.30 -16.76 10.81
C ALA A 239 12.19 -17.77 11.11
N ALA A 240 11.43 -18.17 10.08
CA ALA A 240 10.33 -19.11 10.20
C ALA A 240 10.08 -19.85 8.88
N VAL A 241 9.54 -21.07 8.97
CA VAL A 241 9.14 -21.88 7.81
C VAL A 241 7.89 -22.69 8.11
N ARG A 242 7.09 -22.96 7.08
CA ARG A 242 6.11 -24.05 7.04
C ARG A 242 6.16 -24.70 5.67
N GLY A 243 6.30 -26.02 5.59
CA GLY A 243 6.49 -26.73 4.32
C GLY A 243 5.59 -27.95 4.12
N ASP A 244 4.68 -28.20 5.06
CA ASP A 244 3.84 -29.39 5.18
C ASP A 244 2.36 -29.14 4.89
N TYR A 245 1.96 -27.89 4.64
CA TYR A 245 0.58 -27.57 4.29
C TYR A 245 0.27 -28.09 2.87
N PRO A 246 -0.79 -28.87 2.66
CA PRO A 246 -1.08 -29.44 1.35
C PRO A 246 -1.53 -28.36 0.35
N GLU A 247 -1.36 -28.65 -0.94
CA GLU A 247 -1.94 -27.89 -2.04
C GLU A 247 -2.98 -28.74 -2.78
N ALA A 248 -4.02 -28.11 -3.32
CA ALA A 248 -5.00 -28.80 -4.15
C ALA A 248 -4.33 -29.27 -5.47
N ALA A 249 -4.77 -30.41 -6.01
CA ALA A 249 -4.31 -30.84 -7.33
C ALA A 249 -4.90 -30.00 -8.47
N ARG A 250 -6.05 -29.35 -8.20
CA ARG A 250 -6.77 -28.51 -9.14
C ARG A 250 -7.14 -27.16 -8.54
N ILE A 251 -7.13 -26.13 -9.37
CA ILE A 251 -7.50 -24.76 -8.99
C ILE A 251 -8.94 -24.71 -8.51
N SER A 252 -9.87 -25.35 -9.23
CA SER A 252 -11.29 -25.48 -8.89
C SER A 252 -11.57 -26.19 -7.56
N GLN A 253 -10.57 -26.89 -7.02
CA GLN A 253 -10.66 -27.61 -5.75
C GLN A 253 -10.02 -26.82 -4.59
N ASN A 254 -9.50 -25.61 -4.84
CA ASN A 254 -8.97 -24.75 -3.79
C ASN A 254 -10.11 -24.13 -2.99
N GLY A 255 -10.46 -24.78 -1.89
CA GLY A 255 -11.54 -24.35 -1.02
C GLY A 255 -11.17 -23.15 -0.15
N ARG A 256 -12.03 -22.85 0.83
CA ARG A 256 -11.74 -21.82 1.83
C ARG A 256 -10.75 -22.37 2.86
N HIS A 257 -9.66 -21.64 3.08
CA HIS A 257 -8.71 -21.92 4.15
C HIS A 257 -9.07 -21.12 5.41
N PRO A 258 -8.81 -21.66 6.61
CA PRO A 258 -8.85 -20.88 7.84
C PRO A 258 -7.77 -19.79 7.81
N LEU A 259 -7.95 -18.72 8.58
CA LEU A 259 -7.03 -17.58 8.61
C LEU A 259 -5.57 -17.99 8.86
N SER A 260 -5.32 -18.94 9.76
CA SER A 260 -3.99 -19.46 10.09
C SER A 260 -3.29 -20.24 8.97
N ALA A 261 -4.05 -20.62 7.93
CA ALA A 261 -3.57 -21.37 6.79
C ALA A 261 -3.61 -20.57 5.48
N GLY A 262 -4.03 -19.30 5.51
CA GLY A 262 -4.13 -18.45 4.31
C GLY A 262 -2.83 -18.40 3.51
N SER A 263 -1.69 -18.26 4.19
CA SER A 263 -0.36 -18.21 3.57
C SER A 263 0.17 -19.55 3.02
N GLY A 264 -0.50 -20.67 3.33
CA GLY A 264 -0.01 -22.00 2.93
C GLY A 264 1.40 -22.29 3.46
N ASN A 265 2.27 -22.84 2.64
CA ASN A 265 3.69 -22.99 2.96
C ASN A 265 4.43 -21.70 2.72
N TYR A 266 5.39 -21.41 3.59
CA TYR A 266 6.12 -20.16 3.56
C TYR A 266 7.55 -20.30 4.06
N VAL A 267 8.37 -19.31 3.69
CA VAL A 267 9.67 -19.03 4.27
C VAL A 267 9.70 -17.56 4.67
N VAL A 268 10.23 -17.25 5.85
CA VAL A 268 10.51 -15.89 6.29
C VAL A 268 12.01 -15.75 6.51
N LEU A 269 12.63 -14.77 5.86
CA LEU A 269 14.06 -14.46 6.00
C LEU A 269 14.23 -13.16 6.80
N ALA A 270 14.95 -13.22 7.92
CA ALA A 270 15.39 -12.03 8.65
C ALA A 270 16.59 -11.39 7.94
N LEU A 271 16.42 -10.12 7.54
CA LEU A 271 17.40 -9.36 6.75
C LEU A 271 18.48 -8.67 7.61
N GLY A 272 18.33 -8.72 8.95
CA GLY A 272 19.33 -8.22 9.91
C GLY A 272 19.13 -6.79 10.41
N ASP A 273 18.22 -6.02 9.80
CA ASP A 273 17.88 -4.63 10.17
C ASP A 273 16.47 -4.49 10.80
N GLY A 274 15.92 -5.61 11.28
CA GLY A 274 14.54 -5.71 11.76
C GLY A 274 13.51 -5.98 10.67
N ARG A 275 13.91 -5.96 9.38
CA ARG A 275 13.02 -6.31 8.26
C ARG A 275 13.07 -7.79 7.94
N HIS A 276 11.96 -8.29 7.43
CA HIS A 276 11.77 -9.70 7.10
C HIS A 276 11.23 -9.84 5.67
N ALA A 277 11.88 -10.63 4.82
CA ALA A 277 11.34 -10.99 3.51
C ALA A 277 10.47 -12.24 3.65
N VAL A 278 9.23 -12.17 3.16
CA VAL A 278 8.20 -13.20 3.32
C VAL A 278 7.86 -13.78 1.94
N TYR A 279 7.84 -15.10 1.86
CA TYR A 279 7.54 -15.89 0.68
C TYR A 279 6.41 -16.84 1.02
N GLU A 280 5.28 -16.76 0.32
CA GLU A 280 4.10 -17.59 0.61
C GLU A 280 3.70 -18.45 -0.59
N HIS A 281 2.72 -19.35 -0.36
CA HIS A 281 2.19 -20.29 -1.35
C HIS A 281 3.22 -21.28 -1.91
N LEU A 282 4.26 -21.62 -1.14
CA LEU A 282 5.32 -22.51 -1.59
C LEU A 282 4.81 -23.95 -1.78
N ARG A 283 5.50 -24.70 -2.65
CA ARG A 283 5.13 -26.08 -2.97
C ARG A 283 5.41 -27.01 -1.77
N PRO A 284 4.47 -27.87 -1.35
CA PRO A 284 4.68 -28.80 -0.24
C PRO A 284 5.89 -29.70 -0.47
N GLY A 285 6.74 -29.86 0.55
CA GLY A 285 7.94 -30.69 0.48
C GLY A 285 9.07 -30.15 -0.41
N SER A 286 8.96 -28.93 -0.95
CA SER A 286 10.01 -28.34 -1.81
C SER A 286 11.09 -27.58 -1.05
N LEU A 287 10.79 -27.12 0.18
CA LEU A 287 11.65 -26.25 0.97
C LEU A 287 13.03 -26.91 1.18
N LYS A 288 14.08 -26.12 0.93
CA LYS A 288 15.47 -26.54 1.10
C LYS A 288 16.08 -26.06 2.41
N VAL A 289 15.31 -25.36 3.24
CA VAL A 289 15.78 -24.63 4.41
C VAL A 289 14.91 -24.89 5.64
N GLU A 290 15.48 -24.61 6.81
CA GLU A 290 14.83 -24.71 8.12
C GLU A 290 15.12 -23.45 8.95
N ALA A 291 14.31 -23.20 9.98
CA ALA A 291 14.49 -22.05 10.87
C ALA A 291 15.88 -22.05 11.53
N GLY A 292 16.50 -20.88 11.62
CA GLY A 292 17.86 -20.68 12.13
C GLY A 292 18.97 -20.87 11.10
N ARG A 293 18.68 -21.46 9.94
CA ARG A 293 19.69 -21.61 8.87
C ARG A 293 20.07 -20.26 8.27
N ARG A 294 21.37 -20.06 8.00
CA ARG A 294 21.83 -18.95 7.15
C ARG A 294 21.74 -19.34 5.68
N VAL A 295 21.25 -18.43 4.85
CA VAL A 295 21.16 -18.55 3.39
C VAL A 295 21.95 -17.44 2.73
N ARG A 296 22.44 -17.70 1.52
CA ARG A 296 23.07 -16.67 0.68
C ARG A 296 22.07 -16.14 -0.33
N ARG A 297 22.21 -14.87 -0.71
CA ARG A 297 21.46 -14.29 -1.83
C ARG A 297 21.59 -15.17 -3.08
N GLY A 298 20.46 -15.45 -3.73
CA GLY A 298 20.37 -16.30 -4.92
C GLY A 298 20.37 -17.80 -4.65
N GLU A 299 20.50 -18.23 -3.38
CA GLU A 299 20.33 -19.62 -2.98
C GLU A 299 18.87 -20.06 -3.16
N VAL A 300 18.65 -21.28 -3.67
CA VAL A 300 17.31 -21.86 -3.81
C VAL A 300 16.79 -22.27 -2.42
N ILE A 301 15.67 -21.69 -2.01
CA ILE A 301 15.06 -21.94 -0.70
C ILE A 301 13.80 -22.83 -0.78
N GLY A 302 13.22 -22.99 -1.96
CA GLY A 302 12.05 -23.81 -2.22
C GLY A 302 11.57 -23.66 -3.66
N GLU A 303 10.34 -24.07 -3.91
CA GLU A 303 9.68 -23.94 -5.22
C GLU A 303 8.33 -23.23 -5.07
N VAL A 304 7.93 -22.49 -6.09
CA VAL A 304 6.61 -21.90 -6.20
C VAL A 304 5.56 -23.02 -6.22
N GLY A 305 4.49 -22.86 -5.45
CA GLY A 305 3.41 -23.83 -5.35
C GLY A 305 2.04 -23.18 -5.46
N TYR A 306 1.07 -23.82 -4.80
CA TYR A 306 -0.32 -23.37 -4.73
C TYR A 306 -0.97 -23.71 -3.38
N SER A 307 -0.16 -23.71 -2.31
CA SER A 307 -0.67 -23.98 -0.97
C SER A 307 -1.34 -22.74 -0.39
N GLY A 308 -2.43 -22.93 0.36
CA GLY A 308 -3.18 -21.85 0.99
C GLY A 308 -4.14 -21.11 0.05
N SER A 309 -4.54 -19.91 0.45
CA SER A 309 -5.51 -19.09 -0.27
C SER A 309 -4.88 -18.45 -1.50
N GLY A 310 -5.37 -18.80 -2.69
CA GLY A 310 -4.92 -18.20 -3.94
C GLY A 310 -5.85 -18.60 -5.08
N ASN A 311 -5.77 -17.89 -6.20
CA ASN A 311 -6.59 -18.14 -7.39
C ASN A 311 -5.82 -18.90 -8.49
N TRP A 312 -4.49 -18.84 -8.48
CA TRP A 312 -3.59 -19.52 -9.41
C TRP A 312 -2.21 -19.72 -8.75
N PRO A 313 -1.36 -20.66 -9.22
CA PRO A 313 0.01 -20.80 -8.73
C PRO A 313 0.83 -19.53 -8.98
N HIS A 314 1.45 -18.99 -7.93
CA HIS A 314 2.25 -17.76 -7.97
C HIS A 314 3.16 -17.68 -6.75
N LEU A 315 4.17 -16.81 -6.78
CA LEU A 315 4.91 -16.43 -5.59
C LEU A 315 4.31 -15.14 -5.01
N HIS A 316 3.72 -15.22 -3.83
CA HIS A 316 3.42 -14.02 -3.04
C HIS A 316 4.68 -13.58 -2.29
N PHE A 317 5.09 -12.33 -2.49
CA PHE A 317 6.30 -11.78 -1.92
C PHE A 317 6.07 -10.41 -1.29
N HIS A 318 6.54 -10.22 -0.06
CA HIS A 318 6.55 -8.91 0.59
C HIS A 318 7.69 -8.77 1.60
N VAL A 319 7.89 -7.54 2.10
CA VAL A 319 8.77 -7.26 3.24
C VAL A 319 7.91 -6.79 4.41
N ALA A 320 8.24 -7.25 5.62
CA ALA A 320 7.51 -6.96 6.84
C ALA A 320 8.43 -6.44 7.97
N ASP A 321 7.87 -5.77 8.96
CA ASP A 321 8.57 -5.24 10.14
C ASP A 321 8.76 -6.27 11.28
N ALA A 322 8.21 -7.48 11.12
CA ALA A 322 8.37 -8.59 12.05
C ALA A 322 8.25 -9.94 11.32
N ALA A 323 8.71 -11.02 11.96
CA ALA A 323 8.54 -12.39 11.47
C ALA A 323 7.12 -12.94 11.72
N SER A 324 6.10 -12.16 11.36
CA SER A 324 4.68 -12.53 11.50
C SER A 324 3.97 -12.28 10.16
N LEU A 325 3.25 -13.29 9.66
CA LEU A 325 2.56 -13.22 8.38
C LEU A 325 1.35 -12.27 8.42
N LEU A 326 0.69 -12.20 9.58
CA LEU A 326 -0.54 -11.41 9.74
C LEU A 326 -0.37 -10.23 10.69
N GLY A 327 0.48 -10.37 11.71
CA GLY A 327 0.67 -9.38 12.78
C GLY A 327 1.78 -8.35 12.51
N ALA A 328 2.30 -8.28 11.29
CA ALA A 328 3.34 -7.36 10.88
C ALA A 328 2.81 -6.30 9.91
N GLU A 329 3.46 -5.15 9.86
CA GLU A 329 3.22 -4.13 8.84
C GLU A 329 4.06 -4.40 7.59
N GLY A 330 3.41 -4.30 6.43
CA GLY A 330 4.11 -4.37 5.15
C GLY A 330 4.98 -3.13 4.93
N LEU A 331 6.23 -3.35 4.54
CA LEU A 331 7.24 -2.32 4.28
C LEU A 331 7.58 -2.26 2.78
N PRO A 332 8.00 -1.10 2.25
CA PRO A 332 8.45 -1.02 0.87
C PRO A 332 9.73 -1.81 0.67
N PHE A 333 9.99 -2.18 -0.59
CA PHE A 333 11.23 -2.79 -1.04
C PHE A 333 11.46 -2.46 -2.51
N ALA A 334 12.70 -2.62 -2.95
CA ALA A 334 13.13 -2.49 -4.33
C ALA A 334 13.93 -3.72 -4.76
N PHE A 335 13.98 -4.01 -6.05
CA PHE A 335 14.87 -5.04 -6.60
C PHE A 335 16.16 -4.42 -7.15
N GLU A 336 17.27 -5.14 -7.04
CA GLU A 336 18.58 -4.76 -7.60
C GLU A 336 18.48 -4.48 -9.11
N GLY A 337 17.72 -5.31 -9.82
CA GLY A 337 17.33 -5.01 -11.20
C GLY A 337 16.43 -6.04 -11.84
N PHE A 338 15.70 -5.58 -12.86
CA PHE A 338 14.79 -6.35 -13.69
C PHE A 338 14.57 -5.62 -15.01
N SER A 339 14.07 -6.33 -16.02
CA SER A 339 13.65 -5.75 -17.30
C SER A 339 12.12 -5.75 -17.39
N VAL A 340 11.53 -4.60 -17.74
CA VAL A 340 10.10 -4.47 -18.00
C VAL A 340 9.81 -4.84 -19.45
N LEU A 341 9.08 -5.92 -19.66
CA LEU A 341 8.66 -6.44 -20.96
C LEU A 341 7.36 -5.80 -21.46
N GLY A 342 6.52 -5.31 -20.55
CA GLY A 342 5.22 -4.73 -20.87
C GLY A 342 4.34 -4.62 -19.64
N ARG A 343 3.02 -4.54 -19.84
CA ARG A 343 2.05 -4.46 -18.73
C ARG A 343 0.66 -4.97 -19.11
N TYR A 344 -0.11 -5.30 -18.08
CA TYR A 344 -1.56 -5.37 -18.16
C TYR A 344 -2.15 -4.02 -17.75
N ALA A 345 -3.10 -3.51 -18.54
CA ALA A 345 -3.91 -2.35 -18.16
C ALA A 345 -5.08 -2.76 -17.26
N ASP A 346 -5.54 -3.99 -17.42
CA ASP A 346 -6.61 -4.63 -16.68
C ASP A 346 -6.16 -6.04 -16.33
N ILE A 347 -6.19 -6.39 -15.04
CA ILE A 347 -5.73 -7.69 -14.58
C ILE A 347 -6.70 -8.81 -14.95
N GLU A 348 -7.97 -8.52 -15.26
CA GLU A 348 -8.92 -9.53 -15.72
C GLU A 348 -8.50 -10.13 -17.07
N ALA A 349 -7.57 -9.49 -17.79
CA ALA A 349 -6.96 -10.02 -19.00
C ALA A 349 -5.83 -11.04 -18.74
N LEU A 350 -5.33 -11.17 -17.51
CA LEU A 350 -4.24 -12.09 -17.16
C LEU A 350 -4.66 -13.53 -17.45
N GLY A 351 -3.87 -14.28 -18.21
CA GLY A 351 -4.19 -15.66 -18.61
C GLY A 351 -5.14 -15.77 -19.81
N GLU A 352 -5.94 -14.74 -20.07
CA GLU A 352 -6.92 -14.70 -21.16
C GLU A 352 -6.37 -14.04 -22.43
N ARG A 353 -5.49 -13.04 -22.27
CA ARG A 353 -4.92 -12.25 -23.37
C ARG A 353 -3.44 -11.94 -23.10
N PRO A 354 -2.63 -11.71 -24.16
CA PRO A 354 -1.26 -11.26 -24.01
C PRO A 354 -1.20 -9.86 -23.37
N TRP A 355 -0.12 -9.59 -22.64
CA TRP A 355 0.16 -8.25 -22.13
C TRP A 355 0.45 -7.27 -23.26
N THR A 356 0.32 -5.98 -22.99
CA THR A 356 0.78 -4.94 -23.93
C THR A 356 2.29 -4.81 -23.84
N PRO A 357 3.05 -5.08 -24.91
CA PRO A 357 4.51 -4.96 -24.88
C PRO A 357 4.96 -3.53 -24.60
N ARG A 358 6.12 -3.39 -23.97
CA ARG A 358 6.77 -2.08 -23.81
C ARG A 358 7.21 -1.56 -25.18
N ALA A 359 6.91 -0.30 -25.47
CA ALA A 359 7.24 0.32 -26.76
C ALA A 359 8.75 0.58 -26.96
N ASP A 360 9.47 0.93 -25.89
CA ASP A 360 10.89 1.29 -25.95
C ASP A 360 11.75 0.32 -25.10
N PRO A 361 12.57 -0.53 -25.76
CA PRO A 361 13.52 -1.41 -25.10
C PRO A 361 14.67 -0.70 -24.37
N ALA A 362 15.04 0.53 -24.78
CA ALA A 362 16.17 1.25 -24.19
C ALA A 362 15.90 1.64 -22.73
N THR A 363 14.62 1.80 -22.38
CA THR A 363 14.14 2.04 -21.02
C THR A 363 13.56 0.78 -20.38
N ALA A 364 13.87 -0.43 -20.85
CA ALA A 364 13.33 -1.66 -20.26
C ALA A 364 13.99 -2.00 -18.91
N VAL A 365 15.30 -1.77 -18.77
CA VAL A 365 16.03 -2.14 -17.56
C VAL A 365 15.74 -1.14 -16.44
N ARG A 366 15.42 -1.68 -15.26
CA ARG A 366 15.22 -0.96 -14.01
C ARG A 366 16.21 -1.47 -12.97
N ARG A 367 16.64 -0.59 -12.07
CA ARG A 367 17.57 -0.90 -10.98
C ARG A 367 17.17 -0.14 -9.73
N HIS A 368 17.27 -0.78 -8.58
CA HIS A 368 16.97 -0.19 -7.27
C HIS A 368 15.57 0.42 -7.20
N GLU A 369 14.62 -0.21 -7.90
CA GLU A 369 13.23 0.22 -7.94
C GLU A 369 12.29 -0.92 -7.56
N ARG A 370 11.10 -0.57 -7.10
CA ARG A 370 9.96 -1.48 -7.06
C ARG A 370 9.35 -1.57 -8.47
N PRO A 371 8.91 -2.76 -8.92
CA PRO A 371 8.09 -2.85 -10.12
C PRO A 371 6.80 -2.03 -10.02
N ALA A 372 6.36 -1.46 -11.14
CA ALA A 372 5.02 -0.89 -11.23
C ALA A 372 3.94 -1.97 -11.15
N ASP A 373 2.75 -1.57 -10.72
CA ASP A 373 1.55 -2.41 -10.71
C ASP A 373 1.29 -3.04 -12.08
N ASN A 374 1.02 -4.35 -12.06
CA ASN A 374 0.64 -5.15 -13.21
C ASN A 374 1.65 -5.10 -14.39
N SER A 375 2.91 -4.79 -14.09
CA SER A 375 4.01 -4.85 -15.05
C SER A 375 4.44 -6.30 -15.29
N VAL A 376 4.89 -6.59 -16.51
CA VAL A 376 5.46 -7.89 -16.89
C VAL A 376 6.97 -7.75 -16.92
N LEU A 377 7.65 -8.62 -16.18
CA LEU A 377 9.05 -8.50 -15.82
C LEU A 377 9.87 -9.69 -16.32
N ARG A 378 11.17 -9.48 -16.48
CA ARG A 378 12.20 -10.52 -16.56
C ARG A 378 13.30 -10.20 -15.56
N PHE A 379 13.55 -11.12 -14.65
CA PHE A 379 14.71 -11.10 -13.77
C PHE A 379 15.95 -11.65 -14.49
N PRO A 380 17.17 -11.34 -13.99
CA PRO A 380 18.39 -12.02 -14.42
C PRO A 380 18.30 -13.55 -14.20
N ASP A 381 19.03 -14.29 -15.02
CA ASP A 381 19.13 -15.76 -14.92
C ASP A 381 19.99 -16.23 -13.75
#